data_AF-A0A538P3H5-F1
#
_entry.id   AF-A0A538P3H5-F1
#
_cell.length_a   1.000
_cell.length_b   1.000
_cell.length_c   1.000
_cell.angle_alpha   90.00
_cell.angle_beta   90.00
_cell.angle_gamma   90.00
#
_symmetry.space_group_name_H-M   'P 1'
#
loop_
_entity.id
_entity.type
_entity.pdbx_description
1 polymer ?
#
loop_
_entity_poly.entity_id
_entity_poly.type
_entity_poly.pdbx_seq_one_letter_code
_entity_poly.pdbx_strand_id
1 'polypeptide(L)'
;MNESALLSGLAKVLDEVSETQSKNAKVERLSAYLRNLSAEDAALAARLATGRSSPRGSKDETQVGYSTIWELLTEISGNPPRAISELYLEHGDLGEVAQEALKTKQETTLFGESITLAELQETFDTMARSKGKGSSSSRRALLKSLLLRSSPVEAKYVVKILTGEMRTGIVQGLVEEAIAKAYALSRGEVAKAHLLAGDIGILAYRARL
;
A
#
# COMPACT_ATOMS: atom_id res chain seq x y z
N MET A 1 -19.93 13.95 6.95
CA MET A 1 -18.52 13.88 6.52
C MET A 1 -18.08 12.47 6.81
N ASN A 2 -17.80 11.65 5.80
CA ASN A 2 -17.24 10.32 6.06
C ASN A 2 -15.83 10.51 6.62
N GLU A 3 -15.52 9.80 7.69
CA GLU A 3 -14.17 9.71 8.23
C GLU A 3 -13.25 9.07 7.18
N SER A 4 -12.06 9.64 6.96
CA SER A 4 -11.13 9.13 5.93
C SER A 4 -10.65 7.73 6.30
N ALA A 5 -10.57 6.85 5.30
CA ALA A 5 -10.12 5.48 5.50
C ALA A 5 -8.69 5.43 6.05
N LEU A 6 -8.47 4.52 7.01
CA LEU A 6 -7.16 4.30 7.62
C LEU A 6 -6.33 3.27 6.84
N LEU A 7 -5.00 3.48 6.84
CA LEU A 7 -4.04 2.52 6.33
C LEU A 7 -4.15 1.17 7.04
N SER A 8 -4.34 1.16 8.37
CA SER A 8 -4.59 -0.05 9.15
C SER A 8 -5.75 -0.90 8.60
N GLY A 9 -6.83 -0.26 8.16
CA GLY A 9 -7.98 -0.93 7.55
C GLY A 9 -7.62 -1.62 6.23
N LEU A 10 -6.94 -0.90 5.33
CA LEU A 10 -6.49 -1.47 4.06
C LEU A 10 -5.43 -2.56 4.26
N ALA A 11 -4.45 -2.32 5.13
CA ALA A 11 -3.36 -3.24 5.45
C ALA A 11 -3.93 -4.58 5.95
N LYS A 12 -4.88 -4.54 6.89
CA LYS A 12 -5.58 -5.74 7.36
C LYS A 12 -6.28 -6.50 6.24
N VAL A 13 -7.02 -5.82 5.38
CA VAL A 13 -7.73 -6.46 4.24
C VAL A 13 -6.74 -7.10 3.28
N LEU A 14 -5.63 -6.44 2.98
CA LEU A 14 -4.60 -6.98 2.09
C LEU A 14 -3.88 -8.19 2.70
N ASP A 15 -3.71 -8.22 4.02
CA ASP A 15 -3.10 -9.35 4.76
C ASP A 15 -4.02 -10.57 4.70
N GLU A 16 -5.31 -10.40 5.03
CA GLU A 16 -6.31 -11.45 4.90
C GLU A 16 -6.46 -11.96 3.44
N VAL A 17 -6.35 -11.06 2.45
CA VAL A 17 -6.34 -11.41 1.03
C VAL A 17 -5.11 -12.23 0.66
N SER A 18 -3.95 -11.93 1.26
CA SER A 18 -2.71 -12.67 0.99
C SER A 18 -2.76 -14.11 1.50
N GLU A 19 -3.41 -14.34 2.64
CA GLU A 19 -3.59 -15.67 3.26
C GLU A 19 -4.70 -16.51 2.59
N THR A 20 -5.60 -15.87 1.85
CA THR A 20 -6.74 -16.53 1.22
C THR A 20 -6.30 -17.29 -0.05
N GLN A 21 -6.71 -18.54 -0.24
CA GLN A 21 -6.37 -19.33 -1.45
C GLN A 21 -7.35 -19.11 -2.61
N SER A 22 -8.63 -18.89 -2.31
CA SER A 22 -9.68 -18.75 -3.33
C SER A 22 -9.71 -17.35 -3.94
N LYS A 23 -9.59 -17.26 -5.27
CA LYS A 23 -9.75 -16.01 -6.02
C LYS A 23 -11.08 -15.31 -5.69
N ASN A 24 -12.17 -16.06 -5.62
CA ASN A 24 -13.49 -15.50 -5.32
C ASN A 24 -13.57 -14.94 -3.89
N ALA A 25 -12.92 -15.58 -2.93
CA ALA A 25 -12.88 -15.09 -1.55
C ALA A 25 -12.01 -13.82 -1.42
N LYS A 26 -10.90 -13.71 -2.18
CA LYS A 26 -10.12 -12.47 -2.26
C LYS A 26 -10.96 -11.31 -2.80
N VAL A 27 -11.67 -11.56 -3.90
CA VAL A 27 -12.58 -10.58 -4.52
C VAL A 27 -13.67 -10.17 -3.54
N GLU A 28 -14.27 -11.12 -2.82
CA GLU A 28 -15.28 -10.82 -1.81
C GLU A 28 -14.75 -9.88 -0.73
N ARG A 29 -13.62 -10.23 -0.10
CA ARG A 29 -13.00 -9.43 0.97
C ARG A 29 -12.71 -8.00 0.51
N LEU A 30 -12.04 -7.85 -0.64
CA LEU A 30 -11.74 -6.51 -1.15
C LEU A 30 -13.01 -5.75 -1.53
N SER A 31 -14.01 -6.41 -2.14
CA SER A 31 -15.26 -5.75 -2.51
C SER A 31 -16.06 -5.26 -1.30
N ALA A 32 -16.06 -6.04 -0.21
CA ALA A 32 -16.70 -5.68 1.05
C ALA A 32 -16.02 -4.48 1.69
N TYR A 33 -14.69 -4.38 1.62
CA TYR A 33 -13.95 -3.21 2.06
C TYR A 33 -14.31 -1.97 1.23
N LEU A 34 -14.19 -2.06 -0.11
CA LEU A 34 -14.44 -0.93 -1.02
C LEU A 34 -15.86 -0.36 -0.89
N ARG A 35 -16.89 -1.21 -0.70
CA ARG A 35 -18.29 -0.78 -0.57
C ARG A 35 -18.52 0.21 0.57
N ASN A 36 -17.72 0.14 1.63
CA ASN A 36 -17.85 0.97 2.82
C ASN A 36 -17.05 2.27 2.75
N LEU A 37 -16.32 2.52 1.66
CA LEU A 37 -15.48 3.70 1.49
C LEU A 37 -16.20 4.86 0.80
N SER A 38 -15.69 6.06 1.03
CA SER A 38 -15.94 7.22 0.16
C SER A 38 -15.43 6.95 -1.27
N ALA A 39 -15.87 7.72 -2.26
CA ALA A 39 -15.39 7.54 -3.64
C ALA A 39 -13.88 7.81 -3.72
N GLU A 40 -13.40 8.79 -2.97
CA GLU A 40 -12.00 9.18 -2.83
C GLU A 40 -11.16 8.06 -2.20
N ASP A 41 -11.60 7.53 -1.06
CA ASP A 41 -10.86 6.46 -0.38
C ASP A 41 -10.92 5.15 -1.15
N ALA A 42 -12.03 4.85 -1.83
CA ALA A 42 -12.12 3.69 -2.72
C ALA A 42 -11.12 3.77 -3.89
N ALA A 43 -10.94 4.97 -4.45
CA ALA A 43 -9.96 5.22 -5.49
C ALA A 43 -8.52 4.96 -5.00
N LEU A 44 -8.20 5.47 -3.81
CA LEU A 44 -6.89 5.26 -3.18
C LEU A 44 -6.68 3.79 -2.85
N ALA A 45 -7.63 3.15 -2.16
CA ALA A 45 -7.56 1.74 -1.79
C ALA A 45 -7.35 0.83 -3.01
N ALA A 46 -8.11 1.04 -4.09
CA ALA A 46 -7.97 0.25 -5.32
C ALA A 46 -6.59 0.42 -5.96
N ARG A 47 -6.03 1.64 -5.99
CA ARG A 47 -4.69 1.90 -6.51
C ARG A 47 -3.61 1.25 -5.66
N LEU A 48 -3.63 1.48 -4.35
CA LEU A 48 -2.66 0.95 -3.40
C LEU A 48 -2.69 -0.59 -3.37
N ALA A 49 -3.87 -1.21 -3.48
CA ALA A 49 -4.03 -2.67 -3.59
C ALA A 49 -3.34 -3.28 -4.81
N THR A 50 -3.11 -2.49 -5.87
CA THR A 50 -2.33 -2.91 -7.05
C THR A 50 -0.82 -2.67 -6.92
N GLY A 51 -0.33 -2.22 -5.76
CA GLY A 51 1.09 -1.92 -5.53
C GLY A 51 1.55 -0.66 -6.23
N ARG A 52 0.66 0.32 -6.39
CA ARG A 52 1.00 1.60 -7.03
C ARG A 52 0.95 2.73 -6.03
N SER A 53 2.07 3.44 -5.89
CA SER A 53 2.17 4.67 -5.09
C SER A 53 1.71 5.92 -5.85
N SER A 54 1.49 5.83 -7.16
CA SER A 54 1.04 6.94 -8.01
C SER A 54 0.12 6.45 -9.14
N PRO A 55 -0.70 7.34 -9.73
CA PRO A 55 -1.55 6.99 -10.87
C PRO A 55 -0.77 6.42 -12.04
N ARG A 56 -1.37 5.49 -12.79
CA ARG A 56 -0.71 4.86 -13.94
C ARG A 56 -0.37 5.92 -15.00
N GLY A 57 0.87 5.88 -15.51
CA GLY A 57 1.38 6.85 -16.49
C GLY A 57 1.92 8.15 -15.88
N SER A 58 1.88 8.29 -14.55
CA SER A 58 2.63 9.32 -13.85
C SER A 58 4.14 9.15 -14.11
N LYS A 59 4.83 10.26 -14.38
CA LYS A 59 6.32 10.30 -14.42
C LYS A 59 6.93 10.45 -13.03
N ASP A 60 6.08 10.63 -12.01
CA ASP A 60 6.47 10.87 -10.64
C ASP A 60 6.38 9.54 -9.87
N GLU A 61 7.47 8.77 -9.94
CA GLU A 61 7.74 7.67 -9.01
C GLU A 61 8.43 8.22 -7.76
N THR A 62 8.25 7.59 -6.61
CA THR A 62 8.84 8.04 -5.34
C THR A 62 10.36 8.03 -5.36
N GLN A 63 10.99 7.34 -6.33
CA GLN A 63 12.44 7.18 -6.45
C GLN A 63 13.10 6.70 -5.14
N VAL A 64 12.35 5.94 -4.34
CA VAL A 64 12.87 5.27 -3.16
C VAL A 64 13.33 3.89 -3.58
N GLY A 65 14.64 3.65 -3.52
CA GLY A 65 15.23 2.36 -3.85
C GLY A 65 15.25 1.39 -2.68
N TYR A 66 15.49 0.13 -3.00
CA TYR A 66 15.62 -0.97 -2.05
C TYR A 66 16.63 -0.70 -0.93
N SER A 67 17.78 -0.11 -1.27
CA SER A 67 18.84 0.23 -0.30
C SER A 67 18.37 1.26 0.74
N THR A 68 17.59 2.27 0.33
CA THR A 68 17.04 3.26 1.26
C THR A 68 16.08 2.61 2.25
N ILE A 69 15.22 1.70 1.77
CA ILE A 69 14.31 0.95 2.64
C ILE A 69 15.10 0.07 3.59
N TRP A 70 16.08 -0.68 3.08
CA TRP A 70 16.96 -1.56 3.88
C TRP A 70 17.68 -0.81 5.01
N GLU A 71 18.31 0.32 4.69
CA GLU A 71 18.99 1.18 5.65
C GLU A 71 18.04 1.69 6.72
N LEU A 72 16.82 2.10 6.34
CA LEU A 72 15.80 2.56 7.28
C LEU A 72 15.27 1.43 8.16
N LEU A 73 15.05 0.23 7.62
CA LEU A 73 14.64 -0.91 8.44
C LEU A 73 15.71 -1.27 9.46
N THR A 74 16.99 -1.26 9.06
CA THR A 74 18.12 -1.46 9.98
C THR A 74 18.16 -0.38 11.06
N GLU A 75 18.06 0.90 10.67
CA GLU A 75 18.11 2.04 11.58
C GLU A 75 16.93 2.05 12.57
N ILE A 76 15.71 1.85 12.08
CA ILE A 76 14.48 1.97 12.88
C ILE A 76 14.30 0.78 13.82
N SER A 77 14.62 -0.44 13.36
CA SER A 77 14.51 -1.64 14.20
C SER A 77 15.58 -1.70 15.28
N GLY A 78 16.72 -1.02 15.10
CA GLY A 78 17.90 -1.18 15.95
C GLY A 78 18.58 -2.55 15.80
N ASN A 79 18.12 -3.39 14.88
CA ASN A 79 18.71 -4.70 14.61
C ASN A 79 20.04 -4.55 13.89
N PRO A 80 21.02 -5.44 14.14
CA PRO A 80 22.26 -5.46 13.37
C PRO A 80 21.95 -5.80 11.90
N PRO A 81 22.74 -5.30 10.91
CA PRO A 81 22.52 -5.58 9.49
C PRO A 81 22.39 -7.07 9.16
N ARG A 82 23.12 -7.93 9.88
CA ARG A 82 23.04 -9.39 9.73
C ARG A 82 21.65 -9.95 10.04
N ALA A 83 20.98 -9.45 11.07
CA ALA A 83 19.63 -9.91 11.42
C ALA A 83 18.63 -9.52 10.31
N ILE A 84 18.75 -8.32 9.73
CA ILE A 84 17.93 -7.92 8.57
C ILE A 84 18.22 -8.82 7.36
N SER A 85 19.49 -9.19 7.14
CA SER A 85 19.87 -10.18 6.12
C SER A 85 19.25 -11.56 6.35
N GLU A 86 19.24 -12.05 7.58
CA GLU A 86 18.65 -13.34 7.94
C GLU A 86 17.13 -13.33 7.71
N LEU A 87 16.43 -12.26 8.12
CA LEU A 87 15.01 -12.06 7.83
C LEU A 87 14.72 -12.07 6.32
N TYR A 88 15.58 -11.42 5.52
CA TYR A 88 15.39 -11.40 4.08
C TYR A 88 15.62 -12.77 3.44
N LEU A 89 16.61 -13.54 3.92
CA LEU A 89 16.85 -14.90 3.45
C LEU A 89 15.70 -15.84 3.81
N GLU A 90 15.05 -15.63 4.96
CA GLU A 90 13.89 -16.40 5.39
C GLU A 90 12.64 -16.10 4.55
N HIS A 91 12.33 -14.81 4.35
CA HIS A 91 11.07 -14.41 3.73
C HIS A 91 11.14 -14.13 2.22
N GLY A 92 12.29 -13.72 1.69
CA GLY A 92 12.47 -13.34 0.29
C GLY A 92 11.63 -12.12 -0.16
N ASP A 93 11.11 -11.34 0.79
CA ASP A 93 10.20 -10.22 0.53
C ASP A 93 10.45 -9.08 1.54
N LEU A 94 10.75 -7.88 1.03
CA LEU A 94 11.12 -6.75 1.89
C LEU A 94 9.96 -6.24 2.75
N GLY A 95 8.72 -6.45 2.32
CA GLY A 95 7.54 -6.12 3.12
C GLY A 95 7.39 -7.03 4.33
N GLU A 96 7.62 -8.33 4.16
CA GLU A 96 7.65 -9.27 5.30
C GLU A 96 8.81 -8.94 6.25
N VAL A 97 10.00 -8.62 5.70
CA VAL A 97 11.13 -8.13 6.51
C VAL A 97 10.76 -6.87 7.28
N ALA A 98 10.03 -5.93 6.66
CA ALA A 98 9.58 -4.71 7.32
C ALA A 98 8.60 -5.00 8.47
N GLN A 99 7.69 -5.97 8.30
CA GLN A 99 6.82 -6.42 9.38
C GLN A 99 7.65 -6.97 10.54
N GLU A 100 8.51 -7.94 10.25
CA GLU A 100 9.24 -8.67 11.29
C GLU A 100 10.23 -7.77 12.02
N ALA A 101 11.01 -6.98 11.28
CA ALA A 101 11.99 -6.06 11.87
C ALA A 101 11.35 -5.00 12.79
N LEU A 102 10.10 -4.62 12.55
CA LEU A 102 9.41 -3.58 13.32
C LEU A 102 8.50 -4.11 14.43
N LYS A 103 8.31 -5.43 14.57
CA LYS A 103 7.55 -6.03 15.68
C LYS A 103 8.15 -5.68 17.04
N THR A 104 9.48 -5.80 17.19
CA THR A 104 10.20 -5.53 18.45
C THR A 104 10.00 -4.10 18.95
N LYS A 105 9.80 -3.14 18.02
CA LYS A 105 9.53 -1.74 18.37
C LYS A 105 8.10 -1.54 18.89
N GLN A 106 7.12 -2.30 18.39
CA GLN A 106 5.71 -2.17 18.79
C GLN A 106 5.51 -2.47 20.28
N GLU A 107 6.33 -3.35 20.86
CA GLU A 107 6.33 -3.65 22.30
C GLU A 107 6.76 -2.44 23.16
N THR A 108 7.43 -1.44 22.56
CA THR A 108 8.00 -0.27 23.28
C THR A 108 7.20 1.03 23.08
N THR A 109 6.41 1.15 22.02
CA THR A 109 5.59 2.35 21.71
C THR A 109 4.10 2.02 21.72
N LEU A 110 3.38 2.54 22.73
CA LEU A 110 2.02 2.11 23.06
C LEU A 110 0.93 2.50 22.02
N PHE A 111 1.17 3.47 21.13
CA PHE A 111 0.19 3.89 20.13
C PHE A 111 0.91 4.43 18.87
N GLY A 112 0.75 3.75 17.74
CA GLY A 112 1.03 4.35 16.44
C GLY A 112 -0.03 5.42 16.15
N GLU A 113 0.38 6.57 15.60
CA GLU A 113 -0.58 7.56 15.11
C GLU A 113 -1.33 6.98 13.90
N SER A 114 -2.63 7.22 13.82
CA SER A 114 -3.44 6.72 12.70
C SER A 114 -3.05 7.43 11.40
N ILE A 115 -2.63 6.65 10.39
CA ILE A 115 -2.30 7.15 9.06
C ILE A 115 -3.54 6.95 8.16
N THR A 116 -4.01 8.02 7.53
CA THR A 116 -5.10 7.91 6.54
C THR A 116 -4.56 7.50 5.17
N LEU A 117 -5.42 6.94 4.30
CA LEU A 117 -5.04 6.64 2.92
C LEU A 117 -4.68 7.92 2.15
N ALA A 118 -5.38 9.03 2.42
CA ALA A 118 -5.10 10.33 1.83
C ALA A 118 -3.71 10.84 2.23
N GLU A 119 -3.36 10.76 3.51
CA GLU A 119 -2.05 11.16 4.03
C GLU A 119 -0.93 10.28 3.47
N LEU A 120 -1.15 8.97 3.36
CA LEU A 120 -0.20 8.06 2.73
C LEU A 120 0.06 8.47 1.27
N GLN A 121 -1.00 8.73 0.51
CA GLN A 121 -0.88 9.17 -0.89
C GLN A 121 -0.17 10.52 -0.99
N GLU A 122 -0.50 11.49 -0.14
CA GLU A 122 0.17 12.79 -0.11
C GLU A 122 1.67 12.66 0.20
N THR A 123 2.02 11.75 1.11
CA THR A 123 3.41 11.45 1.45
C THR A 123 4.16 10.89 0.24
N PHE A 124 3.56 9.92 -0.48
CA PHE A 124 4.14 9.37 -1.71
C PHE A 124 4.27 10.43 -2.81
N ASP A 125 3.26 11.27 -3.00
CA ASP A 125 3.31 12.33 -3.99
C ASP A 125 4.41 13.35 -3.67
N THR A 126 4.59 13.67 -2.39
CA THR A 126 5.65 14.58 -1.92
C THR A 126 7.05 14.00 -2.13
N MET A 127 7.21 12.68 -1.90
CA MET A 127 8.45 11.99 -2.26
C MET A 127 8.72 12.09 -3.76
N ALA A 128 7.71 11.80 -4.59
CA ALA A 128 7.85 11.77 -6.05
C ALA A 128 8.13 13.16 -6.66
N ARG A 129 7.57 14.22 -6.06
CA ARG A 129 7.84 15.62 -6.43
C ARG A 129 9.22 16.12 -5.97
N SER A 130 9.88 15.45 -5.03
CA SER A 130 11.18 15.86 -4.50
C SER A 130 12.29 15.64 -5.53
N LYS A 131 12.79 16.73 -6.13
CA LYS A 131 13.83 16.73 -7.19
C LYS A 131 15.00 17.65 -6.82
N GLY A 132 16.17 17.40 -7.42
CA GLY A 132 17.37 18.22 -7.21
C GLY A 132 18.19 17.86 -5.97
N LYS A 133 19.14 18.74 -5.61
CA LYS A 133 20.08 18.54 -4.50
C LYS A 133 19.31 18.37 -3.18
N GLY A 134 19.59 17.31 -2.43
CA GLY A 134 18.93 17.00 -1.16
C GLY A 134 17.63 16.19 -1.27
N SER A 135 17.12 15.95 -2.48
CA SER A 135 15.88 15.19 -2.67
C SER A 135 15.92 13.77 -2.10
N SER A 136 17.04 13.05 -2.24
CA SER A 136 17.19 11.71 -1.64
C SER A 136 17.07 11.73 -0.11
N SER A 137 17.64 12.76 0.53
CA SER A 137 17.56 12.92 1.99
C SER A 137 16.12 13.24 2.44
N SER A 138 15.44 14.13 1.70
CA SER A 138 14.03 14.45 1.93
C SER A 138 13.13 13.19 1.83
N ARG A 139 13.29 12.41 0.76
CA ARG A 139 12.55 11.16 0.55
C ARG A 139 12.81 10.15 1.67
N ARG A 140 14.07 9.97 2.07
CA ARG A 140 14.46 9.12 3.20
C ARG A 140 13.81 9.59 4.50
N ALA A 141 13.79 10.89 4.77
CA ALA A 141 13.20 11.45 5.99
C ALA A 141 11.68 11.25 6.03
N LEU A 142 10.98 11.48 4.91
CA LEU A 142 9.54 11.22 4.77
C LEU A 142 9.23 9.75 5.01
N LEU A 143 10.01 8.84 4.40
CA LEU A 143 9.79 7.40 4.58
C LEU A 143 10.06 6.97 6.01
N LYS A 144 11.14 7.49 6.63
CA LYS A 144 11.45 7.24 8.03
C LYS A 144 10.29 7.65 8.94
N SER A 145 9.75 8.85 8.75
CA SER A 145 8.61 9.35 9.53
C SER A 145 7.39 8.44 9.39
N LEU A 146 7.07 8.04 8.16
CA LEU A 146 5.96 7.14 7.86
C LEU A 146 6.15 5.76 8.54
N LEU A 147 7.32 5.13 8.40
CA LEU A 147 7.62 3.84 9.02
C LEU A 147 7.67 3.90 10.55
N LEU A 148 8.05 5.04 11.13
CA LEU A 148 8.05 5.21 12.58
C LEU A 148 6.63 5.26 13.17
N ARG A 149 5.63 5.73 12.41
CA ARG A 149 4.22 5.85 12.82
C ARG A 149 3.40 4.61 12.51
N SER A 150 3.79 3.85 11.50
CA SER A 150 3.14 2.60 11.09
C SER A 150 3.28 1.48 12.13
N SER A 151 2.21 0.72 12.33
CA SER A 151 2.28 -0.62 12.90
C SER A 151 3.06 -1.58 11.97
N PRO A 152 3.52 -2.75 12.45
CA PRO A 152 4.25 -3.71 11.63
C PRO A 152 3.54 -4.10 10.33
N VAL A 153 2.22 -4.34 10.39
CA VAL A 153 1.41 -4.72 9.21
C VAL A 153 1.27 -3.53 8.24
N GLU A 154 1.12 -2.32 8.75
CA GLU A 154 1.10 -1.13 7.89
C GLU A 154 2.45 -0.91 7.20
N ALA A 155 3.55 -1.06 7.93
CA ALA A 155 4.91 -0.94 7.38
C ALA A 155 5.18 -1.94 6.26
N LYS A 156 4.71 -3.19 6.42
CA LYS A 156 4.72 -4.21 5.36
C LYS A 156 4.09 -3.70 4.08
N TYR A 157 2.88 -3.16 4.16
CA TYR A 157 2.16 -2.70 2.97
C TYR A 157 2.72 -1.39 2.40
N VAL A 158 3.23 -0.47 3.23
CA VAL A 158 3.97 0.70 2.75
C VAL A 158 5.16 0.26 1.88
N VAL A 159 5.97 -0.69 2.37
CA VAL A 159 7.13 -1.20 1.63
C VAL A 159 6.71 -1.93 0.36
N LYS A 160 5.71 -2.81 0.42
CA LYS A 160 5.20 -3.53 -0.77
C LYS A 160 4.64 -2.60 -1.84
N ILE A 161 3.98 -1.50 -1.44
CA ILE A 161 3.47 -0.49 -2.38
C ILE A 161 4.63 0.30 -3.00
N LEU A 162 5.66 0.65 -2.23
CA LEU A 162 6.83 1.38 -2.73
C LEU A 162 7.68 0.54 -3.69
N THR A 163 7.82 -0.76 -3.44
CA THR A 163 8.56 -1.68 -4.32
C THR A 163 7.71 -2.18 -5.49
N GLY A 164 6.38 -2.03 -5.42
CA GLY A 164 5.44 -2.64 -6.36
C GLY A 164 5.28 -4.15 -6.19
N GLU A 165 5.89 -4.75 -5.17
CA GLU A 165 5.91 -6.19 -4.95
C GLU A 165 4.85 -6.62 -3.92
N MET A 166 3.57 -6.54 -4.29
CA MET A 166 2.48 -6.82 -3.35
C MET A 166 2.46 -8.27 -2.85
N ARG A 167 2.72 -9.25 -3.73
CA ARG A 167 2.65 -10.70 -3.45
C ARG A 167 1.39 -11.17 -2.70
N THR A 168 0.29 -10.40 -2.71
CA THR A 168 -0.99 -10.75 -2.09
C THR A 168 -1.79 -11.77 -2.91
N GLY A 169 -1.35 -12.04 -4.14
CA GLY A 169 -2.09 -12.83 -5.13
C GLY A 169 -3.36 -12.14 -5.65
N ILE A 170 -3.58 -10.86 -5.33
CA ILE A 170 -4.58 -10.03 -6.00
C ILE A 170 -3.90 -9.28 -7.15
N VAL A 171 -4.27 -9.62 -8.38
CA VAL A 171 -3.82 -8.92 -9.58
C VAL A 171 -4.85 -7.88 -9.99
N GLN A 172 -4.48 -6.96 -10.88
CA GLN A 172 -5.34 -5.87 -11.34
C GLN A 172 -6.74 -6.35 -11.75
N GLY A 173 -6.86 -7.45 -12.51
CA GLY A 173 -8.15 -8.00 -12.92
C GLY A 173 -9.04 -8.44 -11.74
N LEU A 174 -8.47 -8.94 -10.64
CA LEU A 174 -9.24 -9.27 -9.44
C LEU A 174 -9.67 -8.01 -8.66
N VAL A 175 -8.90 -6.92 -8.74
CA VAL A 175 -9.31 -5.63 -8.19
C VAL A 175 -10.46 -5.05 -9.03
N GLU A 176 -10.43 -5.17 -10.35
CA GLU A 176 -11.55 -4.81 -11.24
C GLU A 176 -12.81 -5.62 -10.90
N GLU A 177 -12.67 -6.93 -10.69
CA GLU A 177 -13.79 -7.78 -10.24
C GLU A 177 -14.33 -7.35 -8.88
N ALA A 178 -13.47 -6.94 -7.95
CA ALA A 178 -13.87 -6.44 -6.64
C ALA A 178 -14.62 -5.10 -6.75
N ILE A 179 -14.18 -4.19 -7.63
CA ILE A 179 -14.88 -2.94 -7.94
C ILE A 179 -16.26 -3.23 -8.53
N ALA A 180 -16.34 -4.11 -9.53
CA ALA A 180 -17.60 -4.51 -10.15
C ALA A 180 -18.58 -5.06 -9.10
N LYS A 181 -18.09 -5.92 -8.21
CA LYS A 181 -18.88 -6.52 -7.13
C LYS A 181 -19.26 -5.52 -6.03
N ALA A 182 -18.39 -4.59 -5.68
CA ALA A 182 -18.65 -3.59 -4.64
C ALA A 182 -19.85 -2.71 -5.03
N TYR A 183 -19.94 -2.36 -6.32
CA TYR A 183 -20.89 -1.37 -6.84
C TYR A 183 -21.93 -1.94 -7.81
N ALA A 184 -22.14 -3.26 -7.78
CA ALA A 184 -23.15 -3.97 -8.58
C ALA A 184 -23.10 -3.69 -10.09
N LEU A 185 -21.89 -3.55 -10.64
CA LEU A 185 -21.64 -3.36 -12.07
C LEU A 185 -21.31 -4.68 -12.76
N SER A 186 -21.50 -4.76 -14.08
CA SER A 186 -21.02 -5.92 -14.83
C SER A 186 -19.50 -5.88 -15.01
N ARG A 187 -18.86 -7.06 -15.04
CA ARG A 187 -17.41 -7.18 -15.33
C ARG A 187 -17.05 -6.57 -16.68
N GLY A 188 -17.92 -6.71 -17.68
CA GLY A 188 -17.69 -6.18 -19.03
C GLY A 188 -17.65 -4.65 -19.07
N GLU A 189 -18.55 -3.99 -18.34
CA GLU A 189 -18.57 -2.53 -18.22
C GLU A 189 -17.33 -2.01 -17.51
N VAL A 190 -16.94 -2.63 -16.41
CA VAL A 190 -15.76 -2.25 -15.63
C VAL A 190 -14.47 -2.44 -16.43
N ALA A 191 -14.32 -3.56 -17.13
CA ALA A 191 -13.16 -3.81 -17.99
C ALA A 191 -13.06 -2.79 -19.13
N LYS A 192 -14.19 -2.48 -19.78
CA LYS A 192 -14.26 -1.46 -20.84
C LYS A 192 -13.95 -0.07 -20.31
N ALA A 193 -14.52 0.30 -19.16
CA ALA A 193 -14.25 1.58 -18.51
C ALA A 193 -12.78 1.70 -18.11
N HIS A 194 -12.16 0.63 -17.62
CA HIS A 194 -10.74 0.65 -17.27
C HIS A 194 -9.84 0.84 -18.48
N LEU A 195 -10.15 0.17 -19.60
CA LEU A 195 -9.41 0.35 -20.85
C LEU A 195 -9.39 1.82 -21.29
N LEU A 196 -10.49 2.54 -21.08
CA LEU A 196 -10.61 3.95 -21.41
C LEU A 196 -9.97 4.87 -20.36
N ALA A 197 -10.16 4.59 -19.07
CA ALA A 197 -9.67 5.42 -17.98
C ALA A 197 -8.15 5.31 -17.77
N GLY A 198 -7.58 4.12 -18.04
CA GLY A 198 -6.15 3.84 -17.88
C GLY A 198 -5.65 3.76 -16.43
N ASP A 199 -6.44 4.16 -15.43
CA ASP A 199 -6.11 4.11 -14.01
C ASP A 199 -7.23 3.46 -13.19
N ILE A 200 -6.84 2.49 -12.35
CA ILE A 200 -7.80 1.72 -11.54
C ILE A 200 -8.42 2.54 -10.41
N GLY A 201 -7.73 3.58 -9.94
CA GLY A 201 -8.28 4.51 -8.96
C GLY A 201 -9.39 5.37 -9.59
N ILE A 202 -9.18 5.88 -10.80
CA ILE A 202 -10.23 6.60 -11.55
C ILE A 202 -11.44 5.69 -11.78
N LEU A 203 -11.21 4.43 -12.16
CA LEU A 203 -12.28 3.44 -12.32
C LEU A 203 -13.09 3.26 -11.03
N ALA A 204 -12.43 3.03 -9.90
CA ALA A 204 -13.09 2.84 -8.61
C ALA A 204 -13.87 4.09 -8.17
N TYR A 205 -13.31 5.28 -8.37
CA TYR A 205 -13.98 6.54 -8.09
C TYR A 205 -15.28 6.66 -8.90
N ARG A 206 -15.21 6.45 -10.21
CA ARG A 206 -16.35 6.58 -11.12
C ARG A 206 -17.42 5.50 -10.91
N ALA A 207 -17.01 4.29 -10.55
CA ALA A 207 -17.92 3.19 -10.27
C ALA A 207 -18.73 3.38 -8.98
N ARG A 208 -18.22 4.19 -8.03
CA ARG A 208 -18.89 4.48 -6.75
C ARG A 208 -20.00 5.54 -6.87
N LEU A 209 -19.84 6.47 -7.82
CA LEU A 209 -20.76 7.58 -8.11
C LEU A 209 -22.02 7.08 -8.81
#